data_AF-A0AAN6ENN2-F1
#
_entry.id   AF-A0AAN6ENN2-F1
#
_cell.length_a   1.000
_cell.length_b   1.000
_cell.length_c   1.000
_cell.angle_alpha   90.00
_cell.angle_beta   90.00
_cell.angle_gamma   90.00
#
_symmetry.space_group_name_H-M   'P 1'
#
loop_
_entity.id
_entity.type
_entity.pdbx_description
1 polymer ?
#
loop_
_entity_poly.entity_id
_entity_poly.type
_entity_poly.pdbx_seq_one_letter_code
_entity_poly.pdbx_strand_id
1 'polypeptide(L)' 'MREANDRGFDCVLLEDATAAATAELHRFALESVKMEGGIFGAVAHSTKVIDALQRIQR' A
#
# COMPACT_ATOMS: atom_id res chain seq x y z
N MET A 1 6.53 -5.94 -3.38
CA MET A 1 5.45 -5.15 -4.03
C MET A 1 5.64 -5.11 -5.55
N ARG A 2 6.67 -4.45 -6.09
CA ARG A 2 6.91 -4.37 -7.55
C ARG A 2 6.90 -5.72 -8.25
N GLU A 3 7.67 -6.69 -7.75
CA GLU A 3 7.70 -8.05 -8.31
C GLU A 3 6.33 -8.75 -8.29
N ALA A 4 5.47 -8.45 -7.31
CA ALA A 4 4.11 -9.00 -7.24
C ALA A 4 3.18 -8.30 -8.23
N ASN A 5 3.27 -6.97 -8.33
CA ASN A 5 2.56 -6.18 -9.34
C ASN A 5 2.89 -6.66 -10.76
N ASP A 6 4.17 -6.87 -11.07
CA ASP A 6 4.63 -7.36 -12.37
C ASP A 6 4.11 -8.78 -12.69
N ARG A 7 3.73 -9.54 -11.66
CA ARG A 7 3.11 -10.87 -11.78
C ARG A 7 1.58 -10.83 -11.76
N GLY A 8 0.97 -9.64 -11.73
CA GLY A 8 -0.49 -9.45 -11.78
C GLY A 8 -1.21 -9.60 -10.44
N PHE A 9 -0.51 -9.53 -9.31
CA PHE A 9 -1.15 -9.51 -7.99
C PHE A 9 -1.73 -8.13 -7.69
N ASP A 10 -2.96 -8.09 -7.16
CA ASP A 10 -3.53 -6.87 -6.58
C ASP A 10 -2.88 -6.59 -5.23
N CYS A 11 -2.25 -5.42 -5.11
CA CYS A 11 -1.35 -5.09 -4.01
C CYS A 11 -1.82 -3.84 -3.24
N VAL A 12 -1.79 -3.91 -1.91
CA VAL A 12 -1.96 -2.76 -1.02
C VAL A 12 -0.75 -2.61 -0.10
N LEU A 13 -0.24 -1.39 0.02
CA LEU A 13 0.84 -1.02 0.94
C LEU A 13 0.29 -0.33 2.19
N LEU A 14 0.69 -0.80 3.37
CA LEU A 14 0.29 -0.21 4.65
C LEU A 14 1.28 0.87 5.09
N GLU A 15 0.87 2.13 5.06
CA GLU A 15 1.77 3.27 5.32
C GLU A 15 2.18 3.42 6.79
N ASP A 16 1.35 2.91 7.70
CA ASP A 16 1.55 2.88 9.15
C ASP A 16 2.24 1.60 9.65
N ALA A 17 2.52 0.65 8.76
CA ALA A 17 3.23 -0.60 9.07
C ALA A 17 4.55 -0.74 8.29
N THR A 18 5.06 0.36 7.74
CA THR A 18 6.33 0.41 7.00
C THR A 18 7.12 1.66 7.38
N ALA A 19 8.43 1.65 7.14
CA ALA A 19 9.30 2.78 7.42
C ALA A 19 10.46 2.83 6.42
N ALA A 20 11.11 3.99 6.32
CA ALA A 20 12.35 4.20 5.58
C ALA A 20 13.37 4.94 6.45
N ALA A 21 14.60 5.07 5.97
CA ALA A 21 15.68 5.77 6.68
C ALA A 21 15.35 7.24 6.99
N THR A 22 14.50 7.88 6.17
CA THR A 22 13.99 9.24 6.42
C THR A 22 12.49 9.32 6.10
N ALA A 23 11.80 10.28 6.72
CA ALA A 23 10.39 10.52 6.44
C ALA A 23 10.11 10.92 4.98
N GLU A 24 11.07 11.61 4.34
CA GLU A 24 10.97 11.99 2.93
C GLU A 24 11.05 10.77 2.01
N LEU A 25 12.00 9.86 2.27
CA LEU A 25 12.11 8.61 1.51
C LEU A 25 10.87 7.74 1.69
N HIS A 26 10.31 7.67 2.90
CA HIS A 26 9.06 6.96 3.17
C HIS A 26 7.93 7.55 2.33
N ARG A 27 7.73 8.86 2.41
CA ARG A 27 6.70 9.59 1.65
C ARG A 27 6.87 9.38 0.14
N PHE A 28 8.07 9.51 -0.41
CA PHE A 28 8.31 9.29 -1.83
C PHE A 28 8.03 7.85 -2.27
N ALA A 29 8.37 6.86 -1.44
CA ALA A 29 8.01 5.48 -1.71
C ALA A 29 6.48 5.28 -1.76
N LEU A 30 5.74 5.84 -0.81
CA LEU A 30 4.26 5.80 -0.80
C LEU A 30 3.65 6.52 -2.01
N GLU A 31 4.15 7.69 -2.38
CA GLU A 31 3.68 8.40 -3.57
C GLU A 31 3.97 7.61 -4.86
N SER A 32 5.13 6.96 -4.95
CA SER A 32 5.48 6.15 -6.12
C SER A 32 4.49 5.02 -6.42
N VAL A 33 3.81 4.50 -5.39
CA VAL A 33 2.75 3.49 -5.55
C VAL A 33 1.53 4.07 -6.26
N LYS A 34 1.15 5.31 -5.92
CA LYS A 34 -0.09 5.98 -6.36
C LYS A 34 0.04 6.69 -7.72
N MET A 35 1.26 6.86 -8.24
CA MET A 35 1.52 7.46 -9.55
C MET A 35 0.78 6.72 -10.68
N GLU A 36 0.52 7.41 -11.79
CA GLU A 36 -0.17 6.86 -12.98
C GLU A 36 -1.48 6.10 -12.66
N GLY A 37 -2.24 6.60 -11.67
CA GLY A 37 -3.50 6.00 -11.25
C GLY A 37 -3.36 4.76 -10.36
N GLY A 38 -2.19 4.53 -9.75
CA GLY A 38 -1.94 3.38 -8.89
C GLY A 38 -1.11 2.30 -9.58
N ILE A 39 -0.02 2.69 -10.26
CA ILE A 39 0.83 1.80 -11.07
C ILE A 39 1.38 0.58 -10.33
N PHE A 40 1.50 0.65 -8.99
CA PHE A 40 1.88 -0.50 -8.16
C PHE A 40 0.77 -0.97 -7.20
N GLY A 41 -0.43 -0.40 -7.29
CA GLY A 41 -1.57 -0.69 -6.43
C GLY A 41 -2.00 0.50 -5.57
N ALA A 42 -2.46 0.21 -4.35
CA ALA A 42 -3.01 1.21 -3.42
C ALA A 42 -2.16 1.39 -2.15
N VAL A 43 -2.36 2.52 -1.47
CA VAL A 43 -1.81 2.79 -0.13
C VAL A 43 -2.96 2.95 0.85
N ALA A 44 -2.86 2.34 2.03
CA ALA A 44 -3.88 2.43 3.07
C ALA A 44 -3.25 2.43 4.48
N HIS A 45 -4.05 2.88 5.45
CA HIS A 45 -3.78 2.60 6.86
C HIS A 45 -4.24 1.18 7.23
N SER A 46 -3.50 0.53 8.12
CA SER A 46 -3.83 -0.80 8.66
C SER A 46 -5.25 -0.88 9.22
N THR A 47 -5.71 0.18 9.89
CA THR A 47 -7.07 0.28 10.46
C THR A 47 -8.17 0.12 9.41
N LYS A 48 -8.01 0.74 8.22
CA LYS A 48 -8.98 0.60 7.12
C LYS A 48 -9.05 -0.83 6.59
N VAL A 49 -7.90 -1.52 6.52
CA VAL A 49 -7.84 -2.91 6.07
C VAL A 49 -8.47 -3.84 7.10
N ILE A 50 -8.20 -3.64 8.39
CA ILE A 50 -8.82 -4.41 9.49
C ILE A 50 -10.34 -4.23 9.46
N ASP A 51 -10.83 -3.00 9.36
CA ASP A 51 -12.26 -2.69 9.28
C ASP A 51 -12.92 -3.37 8.07
N ALA A 52 -12.26 -3.38 6.92
CA ALA A 52 -12.76 -4.04 5.71
C ALA A 52 -12.85 -5.56 5.89
N LEU A 53 -11.82 -6.19 6.47
CA LEU A 53 -11.81 -7.63 6.74
C LEU A 53 -12.93 -8.03 7.72
N GLN A 54 -13.14 -7.24 8.78
CA GLN A 54 -14.23 -7.48 9.73
C GLN A 54 -15.62 -7.35 9.10
N ARG A 55 -15.79 -6.52 8.07
CA ARG A 55 -17.06 -6.40 7.33
C ARG A 55 -17.32 -7.59 6.42
N ILE A 56 -16.27 -8.16 5.81
CA ILE A 56 -16.39 -9.31 4.90
C ILE A 56 -16.63 -10.62 5.68
N GLN A 57 -16.20 -10.69 6.93
CA GLN A 57 -16.39 -11.86 7.80
C GLN A 57 -17.78 -11.93 8.48
N ARG A 58 -18.67 -10.97 8.22
CA ARG A 58 -20.07 -10.98 8.67
C ARG A 58 -20.97 -11.48 7.57
#